data_AF-A0A954X7U2-F1
#
_entry.id   AF-A0A954X7U2-F1
#
_cell.length_a   1.000
_cell.length_b   1.000
_cell.length_c   1.000
_cell.angle_alpha   90.00
_cell.angle_beta   90.00
_cell.angle_gamma   90.00
#
_symmetry.space_group_name_H-M   'P 1'
#
loop_
_entity.id
_entity.type
_entity.pdbx_description
1 polymer ?
#
loop_
_entity_poly.entity_id
_entity_poly.type
_entity_poly.pdbx_seq_one_letter_code
_entity_poly.pdbx_strand_id
1 'polypeptide(L)'
;MPEGDTLFRIARTLRPIMREQTIQAARRGRDWFRIDADSFVGRVVTEVEARGKHLLIHLDDGRAIHSHLGMTGSWHVYHPGQPWLKPERRAALVFELAEWTIVCFSPKSLETLSPMGLRQQSYLRNLGPDLLSPDFDEEAALARYRFHGELPIGEAVMDQTLACGIGNEYKSEILFLERLDPFRPVEQMSDEQVLSLLRRARWLMHRNLRGGPRQTRFGHGKARVWVYGRAGEECYECGTAIQMRRQGDLGRSTYWCPACQPPSCPLEGKRR
;
A
#
# COMPACT_ATOMS: atom_id res chain seq x y z
N MET A 1 -0.55 5.27 -7.06
CA MET A 1 -1.54 4.46 -6.33
C MET A 1 -1.02 4.23 -4.92
N PRO A 2 -1.79 4.53 -3.86
CA PRO A 2 -1.40 4.24 -2.48
C PRO A 2 -1.08 2.75 -2.26
N GLU A 3 0.14 2.48 -1.80
CA GLU A 3 0.58 1.18 -1.26
C GLU A 3 1.27 1.44 0.10
N GLY A 4 1.86 0.43 0.73
CA GLY A 4 2.37 0.57 2.11
C GLY A 4 3.36 1.71 2.29
N ASP A 5 4.25 1.93 1.33
CA ASP A 5 5.18 3.06 1.28
C ASP A 5 4.49 4.43 1.33
N THR A 6 3.33 4.54 0.68
CA THR A 6 2.54 5.76 0.62
C THR A 6 1.92 6.03 1.99
N LEU A 7 1.34 5.02 2.61
CA LEU A 7 0.72 5.16 3.93
C LEU A 7 1.77 5.45 5.00
N PHE A 8 2.92 4.75 4.96
CA PHE A 8 4.02 5.00 5.87
C PHE A 8 4.57 6.42 5.72
N ARG A 9 4.74 6.91 4.49
CA ARG A 9 5.16 8.30 4.25
C ARG A 9 4.15 9.31 4.77
N ILE A 10 2.85 9.04 4.58
CA ILE A 10 1.78 9.89 5.14
C ILE A 10 1.86 9.89 6.66
N ALA A 11 1.93 8.73 7.32
CA ALA A 11 2.05 8.64 8.77
C ALA A 11 3.29 9.40 9.28
N ARG A 12 4.46 9.23 8.64
CA ARG A 12 5.69 9.94 9.00
C ARG A 12 5.58 11.46 8.83
N THR A 13 4.77 11.92 7.88
CA THR A 13 4.54 13.36 7.65
C THR A 13 3.55 13.93 8.66
N LEU A 14 2.46 13.20 8.92
CA LEU A 14 1.38 13.66 9.81
C LEU A 14 1.75 13.53 11.28
N ARG A 15 2.50 12.51 11.69
CA ARG A 15 2.85 12.26 13.10
C ARG A 15 3.45 13.49 13.81
N PRO A 16 4.52 14.15 13.31
CA PRO A 16 5.08 15.33 13.99
C PRO A 16 4.15 16.54 13.98
N ILE A 17 3.12 16.55 13.12
CA ILE A 17 2.16 17.64 12.97
C ILE A 17 0.94 17.43 13.87
N MET A 18 0.50 16.19 14.04
CA MET A 18 -0.75 15.85 14.71
C MET A 18 -0.54 15.37 16.15
N ARG A 19 0.54 14.66 16.44
CA ARG A 19 0.75 14.06 17.77
C ARG A 19 0.77 15.15 18.84
N GLU A 20 0.06 14.90 19.93
CA GLU A 20 -0.14 15.81 21.07
C GLU A 20 -0.88 17.10 20.71
N GLN A 21 -1.40 17.24 19.48
CA GLN A 21 -2.24 18.36 19.10
C GLN A 21 -3.72 18.07 19.37
N THR A 22 -4.42 19.09 19.83
CA THR A 22 -5.88 19.09 19.95
C THR A 22 -6.52 19.42 18.61
N ILE A 23 -7.50 18.62 18.21
CA ILE A 23 -8.35 18.91 17.04
C ILE A 23 -9.27 20.08 17.40
N GLN A 24 -9.02 21.26 16.83
CA GLN A 24 -9.76 22.49 17.13
C GLN A 24 -11.08 22.56 16.37
N ALA A 25 -11.08 22.06 15.13
CA ALA A 25 -12.28 21.83 14.36
C ALA A 25 -12.12 20.58 13.50
N ALA A 26 -13.24 19.94 13.18
CA ALA A 26 -13.28 18.81 12.28
C ALA A 26 -14.50 18.93 11.39
N ARG A 27 -14.36 18.59 10.11
CA ARG A 27 -15.47 18.61 9.15
C ARG A 27 -15.49 17.36 8.31
N ARG A 28 -16.68 16.75 8.21
CA ARG A 28 -16.97 15.67 7.27
C ARG A 28 -17.36 16.26 5.91
N GLY A 29 -16.79 15.72 4.83
CA GLY A 29 -17.10 16.18 3.48
C GLY A 29 -18.22 15.41 2.78
N ARG A 30 -18.32 14.08 2.97
CA ARG A 30 -19.38 13.24 2.35
C ARG A 30 -20.09 12.38 3.38
N ASP A 31 -21.40 12.21 3.21
CA ASP A 31 -22.27 11.64 4.23
C ASP A 31 -22.22 10.11 4.38
N TRP A 32 -21.68 9.39 3.40
CA TRP A 32 -21.65 7.92 3.41
C TRP A 32 -20.48 7.30 4.18
N PHE A 33 -19.53 8.11 4.67
CA PHE A 33 -18.47 7.60 5.53
C PHE A 33 -18.98 7.46 6.96
N ARG A 34 -18.63 6.34 7.61
CA ARG A 34 -19.02 6.01 9.00
C ARG A 34 -18.14 6.79 9.98
N ILE A 35 -18.18 8.10 9.88
CA ILE A 35 -17.37 9.02 10.67
C ILE A 35 -18.24 10.12 11.28
N ASP A 36 -18.00 10.38 12.55
CA ASP A 36 -18.61 11.45 13.33
C ASP A 36 -17.53 12.51 13.59
N ALA A 37 -17.42 13.47 12.67
CA ALA A 37 -16.36 14.48 12.70
C ALA A 37 -16.45 15.37 13.94
N ASP A 38 -17.67 15.77 14.32
CA ASP A 38 -17.91 16.67 15.46
C ASP A 38 -17.41 16.03 16.76
N SER A 39 -17.54 14.71 16.91
CA SER A 39 -17.03 13.98 18.07
C SER A 39 -15.51 13.99 18.25
N PHE A 40 -14.76 14.47 17.26
CA PHE A 40 -13.29 14.59 17.35
C PHE A 40 -12.85 15.96 17.88
N VAL A 41 -13.71 16.97 17.86
CA VAL A 41 -13.37 18.31 18.33
C VAL A 41 -13.01 18.25 19.82
N GLY A 42 -11.90 18.87 20.18
CA GLY A 42 -11.34 18.86 21.54
C GLY A 42 -10.58 17.59 21.91
N ARG A 43 -10.52 16.57 21.04
CA ARG A 43 -9.70 15.37 21.27
C ARG A 43 -8.24 15.63 20.94
N VAL A 44 -7.34 15.04 21.72
CA VAL A 44 -5.91 15.03 21.43
C VAL A 44 -5.55 13.80 20.60
N VAL A 45 -4.75 14.00 19.55
CA VAL A 45 -4.19 12.89 18.78
C VAL A 45 -2.98 12.33 19.51
N THR A 46 -3.01 11.05 19.85
CA THR A 46 -1.95 10.39 20.63
C THR A 46 -0.90 9.73 19.75
N GLU A 47 -1.29 9.23 18.58
CA GLU A 47 -0.38 8.58 17.63
C GLU A 47 -0.94 8.61 16.21
N VAL A 48 -0.05 8.60 15.20
CA VAL A 48 -0.40 8.37 13.80
C VAL A 48 0.47 7.25 13.26
N GLU A 49 -0.14 6.13 12.91
CA GLU A 49 0.57 4.95 12.41
C GLU A 49 0.04 4.47 11.06
N ALA A 50 0.90 3.76 10.34
CA ALA A 50 0.52 3.00 9.16
C ALA A 50 0.72 1.51 9.46
N ARG A 51 -0.27 0.70 9.09
CA ARG A 51 -0.19 -0.78 9.14
C ARG A 51 -0.56 -1.33 7.78
N GLY A 52 0.42 -1.85 7.04
CA GLY A 52 0.25 -2.21 5.64
C GLY A 52 -0.30 -1.02 4.82
N LYS A 53 -1.53 -1.15 4.31
CA LYS A 53 -2.21 -0.10 3.51
C LYS A 53 -3.30 0.67 4.27
N HIS A 54 -3.24 0.63 5.59
CA HIS A 54 -4.16 1.32 6.48
C HIS A 54 -3.43 2.44 7.22
N LEU A 55 -4.08 3.60 7.35
CA LEU A 55 -3.65 4.68 8.23
C LEU A 55 -4.57 4.74 9.44
N LEU A 56 -3.99 4.86 10.63
CA LEU A 56 -4.69 5.01 11.90
C LEU A 56 -4.23 6.31 12.58
N ILE A 57 -5.19 7.13 13.00
CA ILE A 57 -4.97 8.32 13.83
C ILE A 57 -5.65 8.04 15.17
N HIS A 58 -4.87 7.83 16.23
CA HIS A 58 -5.34 7.48 17.56
C HIS A 58 -5.69 8.72 18.37
N LEU A 59 -6.76 8.65 19.15
CA LEU A 59 -7.25 9.72 20.02
C LEU A 59 -7.04 9.38 21.50
N ASP A 60 -7.07 10.39 22.35
CA ASP A 60 -6.90 10.29 23.81
C ASP A 60 -7.99 9.48 24.54
N ASP A 61 -9.16 9.30 23.93
CA ASP A 61 -10.26 8.48 24.43
C ASP A 61 -10.20 7.02 23.96
N GLY A 62 -9.09 6.64 23.33
CA GLY A 62 -8.82 5.28 22.84
C GLY A 62 -9.52 4.93 21.52
N ARG A 63 -10.29 5.84 20.92
CA ARG A 63 -10.78 5.67 19.54
C ARG A 63 -9.65 5.86 18.53
N ALA A 64 -9.85 5.37 17.32
CA ALA A 64 -8.97 5.64 16.18
C ALA A 64 -9.77 6.02 14.94
N ILE A 65 -9.31 7.03 14.20
CA ILE A 65 -9.78 7.29 12.84
C ILE A 65 -8.98 6.39 11.89
N HIS A 66 -9.68 5.52 11.18
CA HIS A 66 -9.10 4.63 10.18
C HIS A 66 -9.38 5.13 8.77
N SER A 67 -8.36 5.14 7.91
CA SER A 67 -8.55 5.36 6.49
C SER A 67 -7.82 4.32 5.63
N HIS A 68 -8.49 3.88 4.57
CA HIS A 68 -7.90 3.10 3.49
C HIS A 68 -8.05 3.89 2.19
N LEU A 69 -6.94 4.35 1.61
CA LEU A 69 -6.96 5.33 0.52
C LEU A 69 -7.41 4.77 -0.84
N GLY A 70 -7.32 3.44 -1.02
CA GLY A 70 -7.61 2.83 -2.31
C GLY A 70 -6.67 3.33 -3.38
N MET A 71 -7.20 3.66 -4.56
CA MET A 71 -6.36 4.00 -5.73
C MET A 71 -5.97 5.47 -5.83
N THR A 72 -6.85 6.37 -5.37
CA THR A 72 -6.77 7.82 -5.61
C THR A 72 -6.74 8.66 -4.35
N GLY A 73 -6.98 8.03 -3.19
CA GLY A 73 -7.04 8.74 -1.92
C GLY A 73 -5.69 9.32 -1.53
N SER A 74 -5.72 10.44 -0.79
CA SER A 74 -4.52 11.07 -0.25
C SER A 74 -4.82 11.89 0.99
N TRP A 75 -3.82 12.03 1.86
CA TRP A 75 -3.80 13.01 2.94
C TRP A 75 -2.90 14.17 2.56
N HIS A 76 -3.36 15.39 2.81
CA HIS A 76 -2.67 16.64 2.50
C HIS A 76 -2.58 17.48 3.76
N VAL A 77 -1.54 18.31 3.83
CA VAL A 77 -1.30 19.28 4.90
C VAL A 77 -1.22 20.66 4.27
N TYR A 78 -1.86 21.62 4.91
CA TYR A 78 -1.91 23.03 4.51
C TYR A 78 -1.74 23.91 5.74
N HIS A 79 -1.32 25.15 5.57
CA HIS A 79 -1.51 26.17 6.60
C HIS A 79 -2.96 26.67 6.61
N PRO A 80 -3.46 27.19 7.74
CA PRO A 80 -4.77 27.85 7.81
C PRO A 80 -4.93 28.90 6.72
N GLY A 81 -6.06 28.86 5.99
CA GLY A 81 -6.35 29.77 4.88
C GLY A 81 -5.61 29.50 3.56
N GLN A 82 -4.66 28.56 3.53
CA GLN A 82 -3.97 28.21 2.29
C GLN A 82 -4.91 27.51 1.30
N PRO A 83 -4.94 27.92 0.01
CA PRO A 83 -5.73 27.23 -1.00
C PRO A 83 -5.32 25.77 -1.18
N TRP A 84 -6.32 24.88 -1.27
CA TRP A 84 -6.07 23.46 -1.42
C TRP A 84 -5.71 23.08 -2.86
N LEU A 85 -4.83 22.08 -3.01
CA LEU A 85 -4.44 21.55 -4.33
C LEU A 85 -5.54 20.74 -5.01
N LYS A 86 -6.58 20.34 -4.26
CA LYS A 86 -7.71 19.54 -4.75
C LYS A 86 -9.03 20.25 -4.42
N PRO A 87 -10.06 20.12 -5.28
CA PRO A 87 -11.36 20.71 -5.02
C PRO A 87 -11.97 20.23 -3.71
N GLU A 88 -12.63 21.14 -3.00
CA GLU A 88 -13.27 20.87 -1.71
C GLU A 88 -14.26 19.70 -1.73
N ARG A 89 -15.02 19.53 -2.82
CA ARG A 89 -15.94 18.38 -3.05
C ARG A 89 -15.29 17.00 -3.01
N ARG A 90 -13.95 16.93 -3.03
CA ARG A 90 -13.18 15.69 -2.90
C ARG A 90 -12.70 15.44 -1.48
N ALA A 91 -12.80 16.41 -0.58
CA ALA A 91 -12.50 16.24 0.83
C ALA A 91 -13.53 15.30 1.45
N ALA A 92 -13.06 14.33 2.21
CA ALA A 92 -13.88 13.40 2.98
C ALA A 92 -13.82 13.72 4.46
N LEU A 93 -12.67 14.19 4.94
CA LEU A 93 -12.44 14.63 6.31
C LEU A 93 -11.42 15.77 6.32
N VAL A 94 -11.68 16.76 7.16
CA VAL A 94 -10.82 17.91 7.40
C VAL A 94 -10.61 18.02 8.90
N PHE A 95 -9.37 18.21 9.31
CA PHE A 95 -9.00 18.60 10.67
C PHE A 95 -8.35 19.98 10.63
N GLU A 96 -8.72 20.82 11.57
CA GLU A 96 -8.04 22.07 11.87
C GLU A 96 -7.34 21.91 13.22
N LEU A 97 -6.03 22.11 13.18
CA LEU A 97 -5.13 22.20 14.33
C LEU A 97 -4.64 23.65 14.42
N ALA A 98 -3.90 23.98 15.48
CA ALA A 98 -3.45 25.35 15.74
C ALA A 98 -2.72 26.00 14.55
N GLU A 99 -1.82 25.27 13.88
CA GLU A 99 -0.99 25.79 12.78
C GLU A 99 -1.24 25.12 11.43
N TRP A 100 -2.16 24.14 11.39
CA TRP A 100 -2.29 23.23 10.25
C TRP A 100 -3.73 22.85 9.96
N THR A 101 -4.05 22.78 8.67
CA THR A 101 -5.26 22.16 8.14
C THR A 101 -4.89 20.86 7.43
N ILE A 102 -5.49 19.76 7.86
CA ILE A 102 -5.17 18.42 7.36
C ILE A 102 -6.40 17.87 6.66
N VAL A 103 -6.25 17.44 5.41
CA VAL A 103 -7.38 17.05 4.56
C VAL A 103 -7.17 15.67 3.98
N CYS A 104 -8.13 14.77 4.22
CA CYS A 104 -8.25 13.48 3.56
C CYS A 104 -9.12 13.61 2.31
N PHE A 105 -8.52 13.42 1.13
CA PHE A 105 -9.22 13.48 -0.14
C PHE A 105 -9.53 12.08 -0.67
N SER A 106 -10.79 11.85 -1.02
CA SER A 106 -11.26 10.69 -1.80
C SER A 106 -10.72 9.32 -1.33
N PRO A 107 -10.74 9.00 -0.02
CA PRO A 107 -10.37 7.68 0.46
C PRO A 107 -11.38 6.64 -0.04
N LYS A 108 -10.95 5.37 -0.16
CA LYS A 108 -11.86 4.25 -0.45
C LYS A 108 -12.79 3.98 0.74
N SER A 109 -12.23 4.02 1.95
CA SER A 109 -13.00 3.93 3.19
C SER A 109 -12.40 4.84 4.26
N LEU A 110 -13.29 5.29 5.14
CA LEU A 110 -12.99 6.14 6.27
C LEU A 110 -14.00 5.82 7.37
N GLU A 111 -13.52 5.48 8.55
CA GLU A 111 -14.37 5.09 9.68
C GLU A 111 -13.77 5.44 11.04
N THR A 112 -14.64 5.66 12.04
CA THR A 112 -14.24 5.73 13.44
C THR A 112 -14.25 4.34 14.06
N LEU A 113 -13.13 3.92 14.60
CA LEU A 113 -13.00 2.67 15.35
C LEU A 113 -13.03 2.96 16.84
N SER A 114 -13.93 2.29 17.56
CA SER A 114 -13.92 2.28 19.03
C SER A 114 -12.72 1.47 19.55
N PRO A 115 -12.34 1.59 20.84
CA PRO A 115 -11.27 0.78 21.41
C PRO A 115 -11.49 -0.74 21.24
N MET A 116 -12.75 -1.18 21.29
CA MET A 116 -13.13 -2.58 21.02
C MET A 116 -13.11 -2.88 19.53
N GLY A 117 -13.65 -1.97 18.70
CA GLY A 117 -13.64 -2.09 17.25
C GLY A 117 -12.23 -2.28 16.71
N LEU A 118 -11.29 -1.42 17.10
CA LEU A 118 -9.89 -1.49 16.69
C LEU A 118 -9.24 -2.86 16.98
N ARG A 119 -9.53 -3.46 18.14
CA ARG A 119 -9.03 -4.79 18.51
C ARG A 119 -9.70 -5.93 17.74
N GLN A 120 -10.96 -5.76 17.35
CA GLN A 120 -11.75 -6.80 16.70
C GLN A 120 -11.71 -6.73 15.16
N GLN A 121 -11.27 -5.61 14.57
CA GLN A 121 -11.23 -5.44 13.11
C GLN A 121 -10.34 -6.50 12.45
N SER A 122 -10.97 -7.42 11.70
CA SER A 122 -10.31 -8.57 11.08
C SER A 122 -9.24 -8.15 10.08
N TYR A 123 -9.50 -7.12 9.27
CA TYR A 123 -8.56 -6.65 8.25
C TYR A 123 -7.29 -6.00 8.84
N LEU A 124 -7.30 -5.56 10.11
CA LEU A 124 -6.10 -5.10 10.81
C LEU A 124 -5.43 -6.24 11.59
N ARG A 125 -6.22 -7.07 12.27
CA ARG A 125 -5.72 -8.17 13.10
C ARG A 125 -5.05 -9.26 12.27
N ASN A 126 -5.56 -9.52 11.07
CA ASN A 126 -5.07 -10.60 10.22
C ASN A 126 -3.92 -10.18 9.30
N LEU A 127 -3.41 -8.94 9.42
CA LEU A 127 -2.25 -8.51 8.63
C LEU A 127 -1.05 -9.41 8.93
N GLY A 128 -0.34 -9.79 7.88
CA GLY A 128 0.97 -10.44 8.00
C GLY A 128 2.04 -9.43 8.44
N PRO A 129 3.29 -9.90 8.65
CA PRO A 129 4.42 -9.03 8.97
C PRO A 129 4.52 -7.82 8.02
N ASP A 130 4.71 -6.62 8.57
CA ASP A 130 4.73 -5.37 7.80
C ASP A 130 6.12 -5.13 7.20
N LEU A 131 6.17 -5.03 5.86
CA LEU A 131 7.39 -4.82 5.10
C LEU A 131 8.07 -3.47 5.34
N LEU A 132 7.49 -2.55 6.10
CA LEU A 132 8.15 -1.32 6.52
C LEU A 132 8.41 -1.24 8.03
N SER A 133 8.01 -2.27 8.80
CA SER A 133 8.36 -2.38 10.22
C SER A 133 9.86 -2.60 10.38
N PRO A 134 10.56 -1.94 11.32
CA PRO A 134 11.95 -2.29 11.63
C PRO A 134 12.09 -3.76 12.09
N ASP A 135 11.07 -4.29 12.78
CA ASP A 135 11.02 -5.64 13.33
C ASP A 135 10.31 -6.62 12.37
N PHE A 136 10.62 -6.54 11.07
CA PHE A 136 10.01 -7.45 10.10
C PHE A 136 10.47 -8.89 10.33
N ASP A 137 9.51 -9.75 10.61
CA ASP A 137 9.73 -11.17 10.85
C ASP A 137 9.72 -11.96 9.53
N GLU A 138 10.92 -12.22 9.01
CA GLU A 138 11.13 -12.97 7.76
C GLU A 138 10.64 -14.43 7.88
N GLU A 139 10.85 -15.07 9.03
CA GLU A 139 10.49 -16.46 9.26
C GLU A 139 8.96 -16.63 9.31
N ALA A 140 8.27 -15.74 10.04
CA ALA A 140 6.82 -15.73 10.08
C ALA A 140 6.20 -15.44 8.71
N ALA A 141 6.80 -14.53 7.93
CA ALA A 141 6.35 -14.28 6.56
C ALA A 141 6.54 -15.53 5.69
N LEU A 142 7.74 -16.14 5.68
CA LEU A 142 8.02 -17.35 4.91
C LEU A 142 7.05 -18.49 5.26
N ALA A 143 6.82 -18.75 6.55
CA ALA A 143 5.90 -19.78 7.00
C ALA A 143 4.48 -19.57 6.45
N ARG A 144 3.99 -18.32 6.41
CA ARG A 144 2.69 -17.98 5.82
C ARG A 144 2.65 -18.22 4.32
N TYR A 145 3.69 -17.85 3.59
CA TYR A 145 3.79 -18.14 2.16
C TYR A 145 3.82 -19.65 1.88
N ARG A 146 4.52 -20.43 2.71
CA ARG A 146 4.57 -21.89 2.60
C ARG A 146 3.22 -22.55 2.89
N PHE A 147 2.48 -22.01 3.85
CA PHE A 147 1.12 -22.48 4.13
C PHE A 147 0.16 -22.28 2.95
N HIS A 148 0.40 -21.27 2.12
CA HIS A 148 -0.35 -20.98 0.88
C HIS A 148 0.45 -21.34 -0.39
N GLY A 149 1.17 -22.46 -0.35
CA GLY A 149 2.10 -22.90 -1.39
C GLY A 149 1.48 -23.02 -2.78
N GLU A 150 0.21 -23.37 -2.85
CA GLU A 150 -0.55 -23.58 -4.09
C GLU A 150 -0.84 -22.28 -4.85
N LEU A 151 -0.83 -21.13 -4.17
CA LEU A 151 -1.13 -19.85 -4.79
C LEU A 151 0.00 -19.45 -5.76
N PRO A 152 -0.34 -18.93 -6.95
CA PRO A 152 0.65 -18.26 -7.79
C PRO A 152 1.33 -17.11 -7.03
N ILE A 153 2.65 -16.94 -7.17
CA ILE A 153 3.40 -15.93 -6.44
C ILE A 153 2.87 -14.50 -6.67
N GLY A 154 2.37 -14.20 -7.87
CA GLY A 154 1.73 -12.91 -8.18
C GLY A 154 0.45 -12.64 -7.39
N GLU A 155 -0.23 -13.67 -6.90
CA GLU A 155 -1.39 -13.55 -6.01
C GLU A 155 -0.96 -13.51 -4.55
N ALA A 156 -0.06 -14.42 -4.14
CA ALA A 156 0.45 -14.51 -2.78
C ALA A 156 1.07 -13.18 -2.31
N VAL A 157 1.90 -12.52 -3.13
CA VAL A 157 2.50 -11.22 -2.75
C VAL A 157 1.51 -10.08 -2.57
N MET A 158 0.28 -10.25 -3.05
CA MET A 158 -0.78 -9.27 -2.91
C MET A 158 -1.71 -9.55 -1.74
N ASP A 159 -1.58 -10.71 -1.10
CA ASP A 159 -2.31 -11.07 0.10
C ASP A 159 -1.67 -10.39 1.32
N GLN A 160 -2.40 -9.43 1.88
CA GLN A 160 -1.91 -8.65 3.02
C GLN A 160 -1.82 -9.47 4.32
N THR A 161 -2.35 -10.70 4.35
CA THR A 161 -2.26 -11.60 5.50
C THR A 161 -0.96 -12.41 5.52
N LEU A 162 -0.25 -12.52 4.39
CA LEU A 162 1.04 -13.21 4.30
C LEU A 162 2.19 -12.28 4.64
N ALA A 163 2.24 -11.13 3.98
CA ALA A 163 3.07 -9.97 4.32
C ALA A 163 2.34 -8.71 3.82
N CYS A 164 2.30 -7.64 4.61
CA CYS A 164 1.51 -6.47 4.25
C CYS A 164 2.35 -5.33 3.69
N GLY A 165 1.72 -4.51 2.84
CA GLY A 165 2.32 -3.32 2.23
C GLY A 165 2.44 -3.37 0.70
N ILE A 166 2.76 -4.53 0.12
CA ILE A 166 2.88 -4.69 -1.34
C ILE A 166 1.53 -4.47 -2.03
N GLY A 167 1.49 -3.60 -3.03
CA GLY A 167 0.39 -3.46 -3.97
C GLY A 167 0.82 -3.77 -5.41
N ASN A 168 -0.03 -3.37 -6.35
CA ASN A 168 -0.01 -3.92 -7.70
C ASN A 168 1.22 -3.48 -8.50
N GLU A 169 1.75 -2.28 -8.20
CA GLU A 169 2.99 -1.78 -8.78
C GLU A 169 4.16 -2.58 -8.23
N TYR A 170 4.34 -2.63 -6.90
CA TYR A 170 5.44 -3.40 -6.31
C TYR A 170 5.40 -4.86 -6.73
N LYS A 171 4.22 -5.53 -6.75
CA LYS A 171 4.09 -6.91 -7.26
C LYS A 171 4.80 -7.09 -8.60
N SER A 172 4.42 -6.30 -9.61
CA SER A 172 4.92 -6.50 -10.97
C SER A 172 6.41 -6.22 -11.05
N GLU A 173 6.85 -5.17 -10.35
CA GLU A 173 8.23 -4.71 -10.36
C GLU A 173 9.18 -5.66 -9.62
N ILE A 174 8.80 -6.16 -8.43
CA ILE A 174 9.66 -7.09 -7.66
C ILE A 174 9.78 -8.44 -8.35
N LEU A 175 8.70 -8.95 -8.93
CA LEU A 175 8.73 -10.21 -9.68
C LEU A 175 9.63 -10.10 -10.92
N PHE A 176 9.59 -8.96 -11.61
CA PHE A 176 10.48 -8.70 -12.73
C PHE A 176 11.95 -8.63 -12.30
N LEU A 177 12.24 -7.85 -11.24
CA LEU A 177 13.60 -7.67 -10.72
C LEU A 177 14.23 -8.98 -10.23
N GLU A 178 13.41 -9.86 -9.64
CA GLU A 178 13.84 -11.19 -9.18
C GLU A 178 13.74 -12.28 -10.27
N ARG A 179 13.35 -11.90 -11.50
CA ARG A 179 13.19 -12.80 -12.67
C ARG A 179 12.26 -14.00 -12.41
N LEU A 180 11.19 -13.76 -11.66
CA LEU A 180 10.21 -14.78 -11.28
C LEU A 180 8.98 -14.71 -12.18
N ASP A 181 8.53 -15.86 -12.68
CA ASP A 181 7.22 -15.99 -13.32
C ASP A 181 6.10 -15.68 -12.30
N PRO A 182 5.26 -14.65 -12.52
CA PRO A 182 4.15 -14.33 -11.63
C PRO A 182 3.12 -15.45 -11.44
N PHE A 183 3.08 -16.43 -12.35
CA PHE A 183 2.12 -17.53 -12.34
C PHE A 183 2.66 -18.80 -11.68
N ARG A 184 3.94 -18.82 -11.30
CA ARG A 184 4.57 -19.95 -10.60
C ARG A 184 3.96 -20.10 -9.20
N PRO A 185 3.48 -21.29 -8.81
CA PRO A 185 3.07 -21.57 -7.44
C PRO A 185 4.20 -21.36 -6.44
N VAL A 186 3.88 -20.84 -5.25
CA VAL A 186 4.86 -20.56 -4.19
C VAL A 186 5.61 -21.83 -3.76
N GLU A 187 4.94 -22.98 -3.70
CA GLU A 187 5.52 -24.29 -3.35
C GLU A 187 6.62 -24.74 -4.32
N GLN A 188 6.61 -24.24 -5.56
CA GLN A 188 7.64 -24.54 -6.55
C GLN A 188 8.88 -23.65 -6.40
N MET A 189 8.85 -22.61 -5.55
CA MET A 189 9.97 -21.69 -5.32
C MET A 189 10.80 -22.14 -4.12
N SER A 190 12.12 -21.91 -4.13
CA SER A 190 12.94 -22.10 -2.94
C SER A 190 12.63 -21.05 -1.86
N ASP A 191 12.97 -21.35 -0.60
CA ASP A 191 12.78 -20.40 0.51
C ASP A 191 13.55 -19.10 0.25
N GLU A 192 14.77 -19.19 -0.26
CA GLU A 192 15.57 -18.02 -0.61
C GLU A 192 14.94 -17.19 -1.74
N GLN A 193 14.24 -17.80 -2.71
CA GLN A 193 13.51 -17.04 -3.72
C GLN A 193 12.37 -16.22 -3.11
N VAL A 194 11.64 -16.78 -2.15
CA VAL A 194 10.57 -16.07 -1.44
C VAL A 194 11.16 -14.95 -0.57
N LEU A 195 12.21 -15.25 0.20
CA LEU A 195 12.86 -14.27 1.06
C LEU A 195 13.52 -13.13 0.27
N SER A 196 14.24 -13.43 -0.81
CA SER A 196 14.84 -12.42 -1.69
C SER A 196 13.77 -11.47 -2.25
N LEU A 197 12.62 -12.01 -2.67
CA LEU A 197 11.48 -11.21 -3.14
C LEU A 197 10.94 -10.25 -2.07
N LEU A 198 10.77 -10.72 -0.84
CA LEU A 198 10.31 -9.89 0.29
C LEU A 198 11.34 -8.83 0.67
N ARG A 199 12.63 -9.19 0.72
CA ARG A 199 13.74 -8.26 0.96
C ARG A 199 13.82 -7.19 -0.14
N ARG A 200 13.63 -7.57 -1.41
CA ARG A 200 13.55 -6.63 -2.54
C ARG A 200 12.39 -5.66 -2.38
N ALA A 201 11.22 -6.15 -1.98
CA ALA A 201 10.06 -5.31 -1.70
C ALA A 201 10.36 -4.31 -0.58
N ARG A 202 10.90 -4.76 0.57
CA ARG A 202 11.33 -3.86 1.67
C ARG A 202 12.27 -2.78 1.17
N TRP A 203 13.33 -3.18 0.46
CA TRP A 203 14.35 -2.26 -0.03
C TRP A 203 13.75 -1.17 -0.93
N LEU A 204 12.91 -1.56 -1.89
CA LEU A 204 12.22 -0.61 -2.77
C LEU A 204 11.26 0.30 -2.01
N MET A 205 10.46 -0.23 -1.09
CA MET A 205 9.51 0.54 -0.30
C MET A 205 10.23 1.58 0.57
N HIS A 206 11.31 1.19 1.25
CA HIS A 206 12.14 2.12 2.03
C HIS A 206 12.77 3.21 1.15
N ARG A 207 13.25 2.85 -0.04
CA ARG A 207 13.83 3.82 -0.99
C ARG A 207 12.81 4.85 -1.46
N ASN A 208 11.54 4.47 -1.57
CA ASN A 208 10.43 5.34 -1.97
C ASN A 208 9.86 6.21 -0.84
N LEU A 209 10.38 6.10 0.39
CA LEU A 209 9.99 6.98 1.51
C LEU A 209 10.55 8.40 1.40
N ARG A 210 11.46 8.68 0.44
CA ARG A 210 12.12 10.00 0.29
C ARG A 210 11.23 11.09 -0.31
N GLY A 211 9.98 10.77 -0.68
CA GLY A 211 9.08 11.73 -1.33
C GLY A 211 9.07 11.59 -2.85
N GLY A 212 8.22 12.35 -3.51
CA GLY A 212 8.04 12.27 -4.97
C GLY A 212 7.28 11.03 -5.47
N PRO A 213 7.22 10.85 -6.80
CA PRO A 213 6.61 9.68 -7.41
C PRO A 213 7.40 8.41 -7.12
N ARG A 214 6.69 7.29 -6.96
CA ARG A 214 7.31 5.97 -6.79
C ARG A 214 8.23 5.64 -7.97
N GLN A 215 9.36 5.03 -7.67
CA GLN A 215 10.37 4.58 -8.61
C GLN A 215 10.94 3.22 -8.18
N THR A 216 11.07 2.32 -9.14
CA THR A 216 11.66 0.98 -9.00
C THR A 216 12.82 0.76 -9.97
N ARG A 217 12.92 1.63 -10.99
CA ARG A 217 14.03 1.72 -11.93
C ARG A 217 14.85 2.98 -11.67
N PHE A 218 15.98 2.87 -10.98
CA PHE A 218 16.82 3.99 -10.59
C PHE A 218 17.97 4.22 -11.57
N GLY A 219 18.38 5.48 -11.79
CA GLY A 219 19.59 5.80 -12.55
C GLY A 219 19.50 5.69 -14.07
N HIS A 220 18.31 5.46 -14.64
CA HIS A 220 18.13 5.16 -16.06
C HIS A 220 17.19 6.13 -16.81
N GLY A 221 17.33 7.43 -16.58
CA GLY A 221 16.55 8.47 -17.26
C GLY A 221 15.13 8.66 -16.72
N LYS A 222 14.17 9.06 -17.58
CA LYS A 222 12.80 9.44 -17.16
C LYS A 222 11.91 8.26 -16.75
N ALA A 223 12.21 7.04 -17.22
CA ALA A 223 11.39 5.86 -16.93
C ALA A 223 11.59 5.38 -15.49
N ARG A 224 10.52 5.43 -14.69
CA ARG A 224 10.53 5.13 -13.26
C ARG A 224 10.29 3.66 -12.90
N VAL A 225 9.70 2.91 -13.82
CA VAL A 225 9.26 1.51 -13.63
C VAL A 225 9.80 0.64 -14.74
N TRP A 226 9.94 -0.66 -14.47
CA TRP A 226 10.43 -1.66 -15.40
C TRP A 226 9.34 -2.26 -16.27
N VAL A 227 8.21 -2.66 -15.68
CA VAL A 227 7.14 -3.37 -16.38
C VAL A 227 5.73 -2.85 -16.09
N TYR A 228 5.51 -2.26 -14.92
CA TYR A 228 4.19 -1.86 -14.48
C TYR A 228 3.58 -0.78 -15.38
N GLY A 229 2.39 -1.06 -15.93
CA GLY A 229 1.68 -0.12 -16.81
C GLY A 229 2.28 -0.01 -18.22
N ARG A 230 3.27 -0.85 -18.57
CA ARG A 230 4.01 -0.80 -19.82
C ARG A 230 3.63 -1.92 -20.81
N ALA A 231 2.39 -2.41 -20.74
CA ALA A 231 1.94 -3.49 -21.63
C ALA A 231 2.08 -3.09 -23.11
N GLY A 232 2.70 -3.96 -23.91
CA GLY A 232 3.01 -3.73 -25.31
C GLY A 232 4.30 -2.94 -25.57
N GLU A 233 4.90 -2.31 -24.55
CA GLU A 233 6.20 -1.66 -24.70
C GLU A 233 7.36 -2.67 -24.63
N GLU A 234 8.51 -2.29 -25.19
CA GLU A 234 9.73 -3.09 -25.13
C GLU A 234 10.29 -3.19 -23.70
N CYS A 235 10.65 -4.40 -23.29
CA CYS A 235 11.37 -4.64 -22.06
C CYS A 235 12.75 -3.96 -22.10
N TYR A 236 13.09 -3.20 -21.05
CA TYR A 236 14.39 -2.49 -20.99
C TYR A 236 15.60 -3.42 -20.89
N GLU A 237 15.41 -4.71 -20.58
CA GLU A 237 16.49 -5.69 -20.44
C GLU A 237 16.74 -6.47 -21.74
N CYS A 238 15.69 -6.80 -22.50
CA CYS A 238 15.79 -7.74 -23.63
C CYS A 238 15.00 -7.34 -24.89
N GLY A 239 14.31 -6.20 -24.89
CA GLY A 239 13.49 -5.74 -26.01
C GLY A 239 12.15 -6.46 -26.21
N THR A 240 11.94 -7.64 -25.59
CA THR A 240 10.67 -8.38 -25.72
C THR A 240 9.49 -7.56 -25.19
N ALA A 241 8.36 -7.57 -25.91
CA ALA A 241 7.16 -6.84 -25.51
C ALA A 241 6.63 -7.31 -24.15
N ILE A 242 6.37 -6.35 -23.25
CA ILE A 242 5.81 -6.60 -21.93
C ILE A 242 4.35 -7.04 -22.06
N GLN A 243 3.99 -8.11 -21.37
CA GLN A 243 2.63 -8.64 -21.35
C GLN A 243 1.87 -8.16 -20.13
N MET A 244 0.53 -8.19 -20.23
CA MET A 244 -0.37 -7.93 -19.12
C MET A 244 -1.55 -8.88 -19.15
N ARG A 245 -1.90 -9.39 -17.97
CA ARG A 245 -3.06 -10.25 -17.72
C ARG A 245 -3.64 -9.93 -16.35
N ARG A 246 -4.95 -10.16 -16.21
CA ARG A 246 -5.66 -10.12 -14.93
C ARG A 246 -5.44 -11.44 -14.18
N GLN A 247 -5.01 -11.34 -12.93
CA GLN A 247 -4.64 -12.47 -12.07
C GLN A 247 -5.44 -12.44 -10.75
N GLY A 248 -5.80 -13.63 -10.26
CA GLY A 248 -6.64 -13.87 -9.09
C GLY A 248 -8.08 -13.39 -9.21
N ASP A 249 -8.89 -13.74 -8.21
CA ASP A 249 -10.34 -13.47 -8.19
C ASP A 249 -10.67 -11.97 -8.26
N LEU A 250 -9.79 -11.12 -7.72
CA LEU A 250 -9.95 -9.67 -7.74
C LEU A 250 -9.53 -9.03 -9.08
N GLY A 251 -9.14 -9.83 -10.08
CA GLY A 251 -8.77 -9.34 -11.41
C GLY A 251 -7.64 -8.30 -11.38
N ARG A 252 -6.60 -8.54 -10.58
CA ARG A 252 -5.51 -7.57 -10.42
C ARG A 252 -4.59 -7.65 -11.63
N SER A 253 -4.27 -6.52 -12.26
CA SER A 253 -3.36 -6.51 -13.41
C SER A 253 -1.96 -6.97 -12.99
N THR A 254 -1.38 -7.91 -13.72
CA THR A 254 0.00 -8.35 -13.58
C THR A 254 0.73 -8.01 -14.86
N TYR A 255 1.85 -7.31 -14.76
CA TYR A 255 2.72 -6.97 -15.89
C TYR A 255 4.02 -7.76 -15.78
N TRP A 256 4.50 -8.35 -16.87
CA TRP A 256 5.73 -9.15 -16.87
C TRP A 256 6.37 -9.17 -18.25
N CYS A 257 7.67 -9.47 -18.30
CA CYS A 257 8.36 -9.77 -19.56
C CYS A 257 8.46 -11.29 -19.74
N PRO A 258 7.85 -11.88 -20.78
CA PRO A 258 7.83 -13.34 -20.95
C PRO A 258 9.23 -13.93 -21.24
N ALA A 259 10.18 -13.13 -21.75
CA ALA A 259 11.55 -13.58 -21.99
C ALA A 259 12.41 -13.50 -20.72
N CYS A 260 12.25 -12.45 -19.90
CA CYS A 260 13.02 -12.30 -18.65
C CYS A 260 12.43 -13.13 -17.49
N GLN A 261 11.15 -13.47 -17.56
CA GLN A 261 10.40 -14.24 -16.56
C GLN A 261 9.77 -15.45 -17.26
N PRO A 262 10.58 -16.43 -17.73
CA PRO A 262 10.07 -17.60 -18.43
C PRO A 262 9.21 -18.45 -17.49
N PRO A 263 8.14 -19.09 -18.01
CA PRO A 263 7.30 -19.94 -17.19
C PRO A 263 8.09 -21.15 -16.67
N SER A 264 7.81 -21.57 -15.44
CA SER A 264 8.50 -22.71 -14.81
C SER A 264 8.18 -24.06 -15.48
N CYS A 265 7.14 -24.11 -16.32
CA CYS A 265 6.76 -25.24 -17.17
C CYS A 265 6.12 -24.69 -18.46
N PRO A 266 6.35 -25.27 -19.66
CA PRO A 266 5.68 -24.80 -20.87
C PRO A 266 4.17 -24.84 -20.66
N LEU A 267 3.50 -23.69 -20.81
CA LEU A 267 2.05 -23.65 -20.84
C LEU A 267 1.60 -24.48 -22.04
N GLU A 268 1.20 -25.74 -21.82
CA GLU A 268 0.46 -26.49 -22.82
C GLU A 268 -0.78 -25.68 -23.16
N GLY A 269 -0.77 -25.13 -24.36
CA GLY A 269 -1.74 -24.15 -24.80
C GLY A 269 -3.15 -24.73 -24.75
N LYS A 270 -4.00 -24.16 -23.91
CA LYS A 270 -5.44 -24.18 -24.17
C LYS A 270 -5.69 -23.30 -25.38
N ARG A 271 -5.56 -23.90 -26.57
CA ARG A 271 -6.13 -23.35 -27.81
C ARG A 271 -7.65 -23.46 -27.69
N ARG A 272 -8.28 -22.28 -27.72
CA ARG A 272 -9.68 -21.95 -28.05
C ARG A 272 -10.79 -22.76 -27.38
#